data_AF-A0A6G1BJQ9-F1
#
_entry.id   AF-A0A6G1BJQ9-F1
#
_cell.length_a   1.000
_cell.length_b   1.000
_cell.length_c   1.000
_cell.angle_alpha   90.00
_cell.angle_beta   90.00
_cell.angle_gamma   90.00
#
_symmetry.space_group_name_H-M   'P 1'
#
loop_
_entity.id
_entity.type
_entity.pdbx_description
1 polymer ?
#
loop_
_entity_poly.entity_id
_entity_poly.type
_entity_poly.pdbx_seq_one_letter_code
_entity_poly.pdbx_strand_id
1 'polypeptide(L)'
;MQQLHSESEEDDDEAIRRLPAADLRTTLARGVLVGGHCYGPRCPVDNIVLNSIWYAAAFPLRADDRIDVAVITANSLSRVVQRSLDGLVASLRHRCPALSHVDALRHLQSARADLRAAVASALGSRPSPTESDSEAEAAAFQAAAEVAQHPKPASLAHFLASVLPAVVTDAASILTGNSSLSQLTLCASPPCWRLRRYRMICRSLLPES
;
A
#
# COMPACT_ATOMS: atom_id res chain seq x y z
N MET A 1 -7.58 32.66 -37.37
CA MET A 1 -6.99 32.58 -36.01
C MET A 1 -7.93 31.89 -35.01
N GLN A 2 -9.26 32.06 -35.06
CA GLN A 2 -10.19 31.36 -34.15
C GLN A 2 -10.47 29.88 -34.53
N GLN A 3 -10.45 29.52 -35.82
CA GLN A 3 -10.69 28.13 -36.27
C GLN A 3 -9.59 27.12 -35.89
N LEU A 4 -8.33 27.57 -35.80
CA LEU A 4 -7.21 26.69 -35.41
C LEU A 4 -7.24 26.33 -33.91
N HIS A 5 -7.83 27.17 -33.06
CA HIS A 5 -8.00 26.85 -31.64
C HIS A 5 -9.14 25.84 -31.44
N SER A 6 -10.24 25.93 -32.22
CA SER A 6 -11.35 24.99 -32.13
C SER A 6 -11.01 23.60 -32.68
N GLU A 7 -10.20 23.52 -33.75
CA GLU A 7 -9.74 22.22 -34.29
C GLU A 7 -8.76 21.52 -33.33
N SER A 8 -7.89 22.28 -32.65
CA SER A 8 -6.97 21.73 -31.66
C SER A 8 -7.67 21.22 -30.39
N GLU A 9 -8.74 21.88 -29.94
CA GLU A 9 -9.51 21.44 -28.77
C GLU A 9 -10.33 20.17 -29.06
N GLU A 10 -10.84 20.01 -30.29
CA GLU A 10 -11.60 18.82 -30.69
C GLU A 10 -10.71 17.58 -30.85
N ASP A 11 -9.47 17.76 -31.32
CA ASP A 11 -8.45 16.70 -31.38
C ASP A 11 -8.01 16.24 -29.98
N ASP A 12 -7.87 17.15 -29.01
CA ASP A 12 -7.53 16.83 -27.62
C ASP A 12 -8.64 16.00 -26.94
N ASP A 13 -9.90 16.37 -27.16
CA ASP A 13 -11.06 15.64 -26.65
C ASP A 13 -11.17 14.22 -27.22
N GLU A 14 -10.94 14.06 -28.53
CA GLU A 14 -10.92 12.75 -29.17
C GLU A 14 -9.73 11.90 -28.66
N ALA A 15 -8.56 12.50 -28.47
CA ALA A 15 -7.41 11.82 -27.87
C ALA A 15 -7.73 11.33 -26.44
N ILE A 16 -8.40 12.15 -25.62
CA ILE A 16 -8.82 11.79 -24.26
C ILE A 16 -9.85 10.67 -24.28
N ARG A 17 -10.85 10.69 -25.19
CA ARG A 17 -11.88 9.65 -25.29
C ARG A 17 -11.32 8.28 -25.68
N ARG A 18 -10.23 8.25 -26.45
CA ARG A 18 -9.52 7.01 -26.83
C ARG A 18 -8.72 6.39 -25.69
N LEU A 19 -8.48 7.11 -24.59
CA LEU A 19 -7.83 6.54 -23.43
C LEU A 19 -8.74 5.46 -22.79
N PRO A 20 -8.18 4.33 -22.33
CA PRO A 20 -8.93 3.24 -21.69
C PRO A 20 -9.33 3.60 -20.25
N ALA A 21 -9.95 4.77 -20.06
CA ALA A 21 -10.14 5.37 -18.75
C ALA A 21 -11.11 4.58 -17.86
N ALA A 22 -12.11 3.92 -18.44
CA ALA A 22 -13.03 3.06 -17.70
C ALA A 22 -12.32 1.81 -17.16
N ASP A 23 -11.53 1.14 -17.99
CA ASP A 23 -10.80 -0.07 -17.61
C ASP A 23 -9.67 0.26 -16.62
N LEU A 24 -8.98 1.39 -16.83
CA LEU A 24 -7.97 1.89 -15.90
C LEU A 24 -8.58 2.19 -14.52
N ARG A 25 -9.72 2.90 -14.46
CA ARG A 25 -10.42 3.19 -13.21
C ARG A 25 -10.83 1.92 -12.48
N THR A 26 -11.45 0.98 -13.20
CA THR A 26 -11.94 -0.28 -12.63
C THR A 26 -10.77 -1.12 -12.08
N THR A 27 -9.70 -1.23 -12.87
CA THR A 27 -8.49 -1.99 -12.51
C THR A 27 -7.81 -1.41 -11.27
N LEU A 28 -7.57 -0.09 -11.25
CA LEU A 28 -6.93 0.59 -10.13
C LEU A 28 -7.80 0.55 -8.87
N ALA A 29 -9.10 0.80 -9.01
CA ALA A 29 -9.99 0.82 -7.87
C ALA A 29 -10.14 -0.57 -7.24
N ARG A 30 -10.20 -1.64 -8.05
CA ARG A 30 -10.12 -3.02 -7.55
C ARG A 30 -8.77 -3.31 -6.90
N GLY A 31 -7.67 -2.91 -7.52
CA GLY A 31 -6.32 -3.04 -6.96
C GLY A 31 -6.25 -2.43 -5.56
N VAL A 32 -6.70 -1.18 -5.41
CA VAL A 32 -6.70 -0.46 -4.12
C VAL A 32 -7.64 -1.09 -3.09
N LEU A 33 -8.87 -1.43 -3.49
CA LEU A 33 -9.88 -1.92 -2.55
C LEU A 33 -9.68 -3.36 -2.09
N VAL A 34 -8.99 -4.17 -2.90
CA VAL A 34 -8.83 -5.60 -2.66
C VAL A 34 -7.39 -5.97 -2.28
N GLY A 35 -6.41 -5.45 -3.01
CA GLY A 35 -4.99 -5.75 -2.80
C GLY A 35 -4.20 -4.67 -2.07
N GLY A 36 -4.65 -3.41 -2.13
CA GLY A 36 -3.91 -2.20 -1.73
C GLY A 36 -3.76 -1.98 -0.22
N HIS A 37 -3.32 -3.00 0.52
CA HIS A 37 -3.02 -2.89 1.95
C HIS A 37 -1.68 -2.23 2.22
N CYS A 38 -1.53 -1.60 3.39
CA CYS A 38 -0.32 -0.85 3.73
C CYS A 38 0.78 -1.65 4.46
N TYR A 39 0.55 -2.92 4.80
CA TYR A 39 1.60 -3.79 5.36
C TYR A 39 2.53 -4.31 4.25
N GLY A 40 3.81 -4.50 4.60
CA GLY A 40 4.87 -4.89 3.68
C GLY A 40 6.23 -4.36 4.14
N PRO A 41 7.30 -4.60 3.35
CA PRO A 41 8.67 -4.24 3.71
C PRO A 41 9.01 -2.77 3.45
N ARG A 42 8.13 -2.00 2.80
CA ARG A 42 8.31 -0.58 2.47
C ARG A 42 7.49 0.32 3.38
N CYS A 43 7.57 1.63 3.15
CA CYS A 43 6.71 2.56 3.87
C CYS A 43 5.23 2.32 3.52
N PRO A 44 4.27 2.70 4.38
CA PRO A 44 2.86 2.38 4.20
C PRO A 44 2.26 2.83 2.86
N VAL A 45 2.71 3.97 2.33
CA VAL A 45 2.21 4.52 1.07
C VAL A 45 2.72 3.72 -0.12
N ASP A 46 4.01 3.37 -0.12
CA ASP A 46 4.61 2.53 -1.17
C ASP A 46 3.94 1.16 -1.20
N ASN A 47 3.69 0.55 -0.03
CA ASN A 47 2.99 -0.74 0.05
C ASN A 47 1.59 -0.67 -0.57
N ILE A 48 0.82 0.40 -0.32
CA ILE A 48 -0.50 0.56 -0.95
C ILE A 48 -0.38 0.53 -2.47
N VAL A 49 0.56 1.29 -3.04
CA VAL A 49 0.76 1.38 -4.49
C VAL A 49 1.23 0.04 -5.06
N LEU A 50 2.27 -0.54 -4.48
CA LEU A 50 2.88 -1.79 -4.94
C LEU A 50 1.90 -2.95 -4.85
N ASN A 51 1.19 -3.09 -3.73
CA ASN A 51 0.22 -4.17 -3.56
C ASN A 51 -1.00 -3.99 -4.48
N SER A 52 -1.42 -2.74 -4.73
CA SER A 52 -2.51 -2.47 -5.68
C SER A 52 -2.13 -2.86 -7.12
N ILE A 53 -0.93 -2.47 -7.56
CA ILE A 53 -0.41 -2.78 -8.89
C ILE A 53 -0.21 -4.29 -9.04
N TRP A 54 0.46 -4.91 -8.07
CA TRP A 54 0.70 -6.36 -8.08
C TRP A 54 -0.62 -7.13 -8.15
N TYR A 55 -1.61 -6.79 -7.32
CA TYR A 55 -2.88 -7.51 -7.31
C TYR A 55 -3.62 -7.35 -8.64
N ALA A 56 -3.62 -6.16 -9.23
CA ALA A 56 -4.21 -5.90 -10.54
C ALA A 56 -3.53 -6.72 -11.64
N ALA A 57 -2.21 -6.84 -11.62
CA ALA A 57 -1.44 -7.59 -12.62
C ALA A 57 -1.53 -9.11 -12.44
N ALA A 58 -1.45 -9.61 -11.20
CA ALA A 58 -1.46 -11.04 -10.89
C ALA A 58 -2.86 -11.68 -11.02
N PHE A 59 -3.92 -10.88 -10.81
CA PHE A 59 -5.30 -11.33 -10.86
C PHE A 59 -6.13 -10.42 -11.78
N PRO A 60 -5.86 -10.42 -13.09
CA PRO A 60 -6.52 -9.53 -14.03
C PRO A 60 -8.04 -9.74 -14.05
N LEU A 61 -8.78 -8.65 -14.23
CA LEU A 61 -10.22 -8.67 -14.41
C LEU A 61 -10.57 -9.43 -15.70
N ARG A 62 -11.47 -10.41 -15.60
CA ARG A 62 -12.07 -11.04 -16.78
C ARG A 62 -13.27 -10.21 -17.22
N ALA A 63 -13.67 -10.32 -18.49
CA ALA A 63 -14.77 -9.54 -19.06
C ALA A 63 -16.10 -9.70 -18.28
N ASP A 64 -16.31 -10.85 -17.64
CA ASP A 64 -17.49 -11.17 -16.83
C ASP A 64 -17.38 -10.73 -15.36
N ASP A 65 -16.19 -10.33 -14.88
CA ASP A 65 -15.90 -9.97 -13.48
C ASP A 65 -15.98 -8.46 -13.24
N ARG A 66 -16.77 -7.73 -14.05
CA ARG A 66 -16.92 -6.28 -13.93
C ARG A 66 -17.56 -5.93 -12.58
N ILE A 67 -16.71 -5.67 -11.59
CA ILE A 67 -17.13 -4.98 -10.38
C ILE A 67 -17.55 -3.59 -10.85
N ASP A 68 -18.77 -3.20 -10.49
CA ASP A 68 -19.27 -1.85 -10.70
C ASP A 68 -18.54 -0.93 -9.71
N VAL A 69 -17.25 -0.67 -9.96
CA VAL A 69 -16.40 0.19 -9.14
C VAL A 69 -16.66 1.66 -9.47
N ALA A 70 -17.89 2.00 -9.82
CA ALA A 70 -18.29 3.36 -10.18
C ALA A 70 -18.03 4.34 -9.03
N VAL A 71 -17.92 3.87 -7.77
CA VAL A 71 -17.57 4.71 -6.62
C VAL A 71 -16.72 3.96 -5.61
N ILE A 72 -15.46 4.36 -5.46
CA ILE A 72 -14.72 4.13 -4.21
C ILE A 72 -15.45 4.93 -3.12
N THR A 73 -16.28 4.25 -2.33
CA THR A 73 -17.04 4.90 -1.24
C THR A 73 -16.14 5.14 -0.02
N ALA A 74 -16.50 6.13 0.81
CA ALA A 74 -15.85 6.35 2.10
C ALA A 74 -15.87 5.08 2.97
N ASN A 75 -16.96 4.32 2.95
CA ASN A 75 -17.08 3.07 3.69
C ASN A 75 -16.10 2.00 3.19
N SER A 76 -15.95 1.84 1.87
CA SER A 76 -14.98 0.90 1.30
C SER A 76 -13.54 1.28 1.68
N LEU A 77 -13.20 2.57 1.68
CA LEU A 77 -11.90 3.06 2.12
C LEU A 77 -11.66 2.80 3.62
N SER A 78 -12.65 3.10 4.48
CA SER A 78 -12.55 2.83 5.92
C SER A 78 -12.30 1.35 6.22
N ARG A 79 -12.94 0.43 5.48
CA ARG A 79 -12.70 -1.01 5.60
C ARG A 79 -11.28 -1.40 5.21
N VAL A 80 -10.74 -0.85 4.12
CA VAL A 80 -9.36 -1.10 3.69
C VAL A 80 -8.37 -0.56 4.72
N VAL A 81 -8.61 0.64 5.27
CA VAL A 81 -7.78 1.23 6.32
C VAL A 81 -7.76 0.35 7.56
N GLN A 82 -8.93 -0.10 8.03
CA GLN A 82 -9.03 -0.97 9.20
C GLN A 82 -8.31 -2.30 8.99
N ARG A 83 -8.59 -2.99 7.88
CA ARG A 83 -7.93 -4.25 7.52
C ARG A 83 -6.42 -4.11 7.40
N SER A 84 -5.95 -2.97 6.90
CA SER A 84 -4.52 -2.68 6.81
C SER A 84 -3.88 -2.51 8.19
N LEU A 85 -4.56 -1.82 9.12
CA LEU A 85 -4.12 -1.75 10.51
C LEU A 85 -4.10 -3.13 11.18
N ASP A 86 -5.15 -3.93 10.98
CA ASP A 86 -5.22 -5.28 11.53
C ASP A 86 -4.06 -6.16 11.01
N GLY A 87 -3.76 -6.07 9.71
CA GLY A 87 -2.61 -6.74 9.10
C GLY A 87 -1.26 -6.26 9.63
N LEU A 88 -1.07 -4.95 9.83
CA LEU A 88 0.14 -4.40 10.45
C LEU A 88 0.35 -4.93 11.86
N VAL A 89 -0.71 -4.92 12.69
CA VAL A 89 -0.67 -5.42 14.06
C VAL A 89 -0.37 -6.92 14.08
N ALA A 90 -1.01 -7.70 13.20
CA ALA A 90 -0.76 -9.13 13.07
C ALA A 90 0.69 -9.42 12.68
N SER A 91 1.23 -8.72 11.67
CA SER A 91 2.62 -8.89 11.24
C SER A 91 3.63 -8.54 12.34
N LEU A 92 3.43 -7.39 13.02
CA LEU A 92 4.29 -6.96 14.11
C LEU A 92 4.28 -7.95 15.27
N ARG A 93 3.10 -8.44 15.67
CA ARG A 93 2.98 -9.44 16.74
C ARG A 93 3.50 -10.81 16.34
N HIS A 94 3.45 -11.17 15.06
CA HIS A 94 4.09 -12.39 14.58
C HIS A 94 5.62 -12.31 14.73
N ARG A 95 6.22 -11.16 14.39
CA ARG A 95 7.66 -10.91 14.53
C ARG A 95 8.11 -10.67 15.97
N CYS A 96 7.21 -10.17 16.81
CA CYS A 96 7.46 -9.89 18.23
C CYS A 96 6.33 -10.50 19.09
N PRO A 97 6.33 -11.84 19.32
CA PRO A 97 5.22 -12.53 20.00
C PRO A 97 4.93 -12.07 21.42
N ALA A 98 5.92 -11.48 22.09
CA ALA A 98 5.76 -10.93 23.44
C ALA A 98 4.92 -9.64 23.51
N LEU A 99 4.64 -8.99 22.36
CA LEU A 99 3.89 -7.73 22.33
C LEU A 99 2.39 -7.97 22.58
N SER A 100 1.83 -7.18 23.50
CA SER A 100 0.38 -7.01 23.61
C SER A 100 -0.17 -6.28 22.38
N HIS A 101 -1.48 -6.38 22.15
CA HIS A 101 -2.14 -5.62 21.08
C HIS A 101 -1.97 -4.10 21.24
N VAL A 102 -2.07 -3.61 22.48
CA VAL A 102 -1.94 -2.18 22.80
C VAL A 102 -0.51 -1.69 22.54
N ASP A 103 0.50 -2.47 22.92
CA ASP A 103 1.90 -2.10 22.67
C ASP A 103 2.24 -2.12 21.18
N ALA A 104 1.71 -3.11 20.44
CA ALA A 104 1.85 -3.15 18.98
C ALA A 104 1.28 -1.90 18.32
N LEU A 105 0.08 -1.46 18.73
CA LEU A 105 -0.51 -0.20 18.26
C LEU A 105 0.35 1.01 18.61
N ARG A 106 0.93 1.06 19.82
CA ARG A 106 1.81 2.15 20.24
C ARG A 106 3.07 2.23 19.37
N HIS A 107 3.74 1.11 19.13
CA HIS A 107 4.91 1.06 18.24
C HIS A 107 4.56 1.47 16.81
N LEU A 108 3.45 0.98 16.25
CA LEU A 108 2.99 1.37 14.93
C LEU A 108 2.66 2.87 14.86
N GLN A 109 2.01 3.42 15.89
CA GLN A 109 1.72 4.85 15.95
C GLN A 109 3.00 5.69 15.94
N SER A 110 3.97 5.35 16.78
CA SER A 110 5.27 6.04 16.84
C SER A 110 6.05 5.92 15.53
N ALA A 111 5.97 4.76 14.86
CA ALA A 111 6.60 4.49 13.58
C ALA A 111 5.81 5.01 12.36
N ARG A 112 4.69 5.72 12.56
CA ARG A 112 3.80 6.18 11.48
C ARG A 112 3.35 5.04 10.55
N ALA A 113 3.01 3.90 11.15
CA ALA A 113 2.63 2.65 10.50
C ALA A 113 3.73 1.98 9.66
N ASP A 114 4.97 2.48 9.68
CA ASP A 114 6.10 1.78 9.07
C ASP A 114 6.43 0.52 9.88
N LEU A 115 6.18 -0.64 9.28
CA LEU A 115 6.30 -1.92 9.96
C LEU A 115 7.75 -2.24 10.32
N ARG A 116 8.72 -1.89 9.46
CA ARG A 116 10.13 -2.16 9.71
C ARG A 116 10.64 -1.31 10.89
N ALA A 117 10.28 -0.03 10.92
CA ALA A 117 10.61 0.85 12.04
C ALA A 117 9.90 0.43 13.34
N ALA A 118 8.64 -0.02 13.25
CA ALA A 118 7.90 -0.53 14.42
C ALA A 118 8.55 -1.79 15.01
N VAL A 119 8.99 -2.73 14.16
CA VAL A 119 9.71 -3.93 14.61
C VAL A 119 11.05 -3.57 15.23
N ALA A 120 11.83 -2.69 14.60
CA ALA A 120 13.09 -2.23 15.17
C ALA A 120 12.89 -1.56 16.55
N SER A 121 11.85 -0.74 16.68
CA SER A 121 11.48 -0.11 17.95
C SER A 121 11.05 -1.12 19.03
N ALA A 122 10.38 -2.20 18.64
CA ALA A 122 9.91 -3.24 19.58
C ALA A 122 11.04 -4.18 20.03
N LEU A 123 11.98 -4.50 19.14
CA LEU A 123 13.12 -5.39 19.44
C LEU A 123 14.28 -4.66 20.15
N GLY A 124 14.33 -3.32 20.07
CA GLY A 124 15.40 -2.52 20.67
C GLY A 124 16.76 -2.79 20.03
N SER A 125 17.84 -2.85 20.84
CA SER A 125 19.21 -3.09 20.38
C SER A 125 19.55 -4.56 20.12
N ARG A 126 18.55 -5.45 20.09
CA ARG A 126 18.76 -6.88 19.86
C ARG A 126 19.10 -7.10 18.37
N PRO A 127 20.16 -7.86 18.03
CA PRO A 127 20.55 -8.04 16.63
C PRO A 127 19.37 -8.58 15.82
N SER A 128 19.16 -8.00 14.64
CA SER A 128 18.21 -8.51 13.66
C SER A 128 18.56 -9.95 13.33
N PRO A 129 17.58 -10.86 13.13
CA PRO A 129 17.90 -12.20 12.69
C PRO A 129 18.58 -12.14 11.31
N THR A 130 19.55 -13.02 11.10
CA THR A 130 20.35 -13.13 9.88
C THR A 130 19.75 -14.17 8.94
N GLU A 131 19.44 -13.80 7.69
CA GLU A 131 19.12 -14.60 6.46
C GLU A 131 18.12 -15.78 6.53
N SER A 132 17.93 -16.44 7.66
CA SER A 132 16.76 -17.24 8.07
C SER A 132 15.47 -16.39 8.19
N ASP A 133 15.54 -15.11 7.84
CA ASP A 133 14.51 -14.10 8.01
C ASP A 133 13.47 -14.09 6.87
N SER A 134 13.80 -14.55 5.66
CA SER A 134 12.85 -14.52 4.54
C SER A 134 11.62 -15.40 4.76
N GLU A 135 11.79 -16.60 5.34
CA GLU A 135 10.66 -17.49 5.63
C GLU A 135 9.81 -16.96 6.80
N ALA A 136 10.46 -16.43 7.85
CA ALA A 136 9.78 -15.79 8.97
C ALA A 136 9.05 -14.49 8.55
N GLU A 137 9.64 -13.72 7.65
CA GLU A 137 9.05 -12.51 7.07
C GLU A 137 7.87 -12.86 6.16
N ALA A 138 8.00 -13.90 5.32
CA ALA A 138 6.88 -14.44 4.55
C ALA A 138 5.74 -14.92 5.45
N ALA A 139 6.03 -15.66 6.53
CA ALA A 139 5.02 -16.09 7.50
C ALA A 139 4.32 -14.90 8.18
N ALA A 140 5.08 -13.86 8.55
CA ALA A 140 4.52 -12.64 9.12
C ALA A 140 3.62 -11.87 8.14
N PHE A 141 3.96 -11.83 6.86
CA PHE A 141 3.11 -11.22 5.82
C PHE A 141 1.89 -12.08 5.50
N GLN A 142 2.01 -13.41 5.55
CA GLN A 142 0.87 -14.29 5.38
C GLN A 142 -0.15 -14.10 6.51
N ALA A 143 0.31 -14.11 7.77
CA ALA A 143 -0.54 -13.84 8.92
C ALA A 143 -1.20 -12.45 8.83
N ALA A 144 -0.47 -11.43 8.37
CA ALA A 144 -1.01 -10.11 8.12
C ALA A 144 -2.14 -10.14 7.08
N ALA A 145 -1.92 -10.85 5.97
CA ALA A 145 -2.88 -10.93 4.88
C ALA A 145 -4.14 -11.72 5.24
N GLU A 146 -4.01 -12.77 6.04
CA GLU A 146 -5.14 -13.54 6.57
C GLU A 146 -6.02 -12.68 7.47
N VAL A 147 -5.44 -11.99 8.45
CA VAL A 147 -6.18 -11.10 9.36
C VAL A 147 -6.79 -9.92 8.62
N ALA A 148 -6.07 -9.36 7.63
CA ALA A 148 -6.57 -8.30 6.76
C ALA A 148 -7.66 -8.76 5.77
N GLN A 149 -7.98 -10.06 5.73
CA GLN A 149 -8.97 -10.66 4.84
C GLN A 149 -8.61 -10.45 3.35
N HIS A 150 -7.32 -10.50 3.02
CA HIS A 150 -6.87 -10.49 1.64
C HIS A 150 -7.28 -11.80 0.95
N PRO A 151 -7.80 -11.78 -0.30
CA PRO A 151 -8.32 -12.98 -0.96
C PRO A 151 -7.24 -14.02 -1.34
N LYS A 152 -5.97 -13.61 -1.36
CA LYS A 152 -4.83 -14.45 -1.77
C LYS A 152 -3.64 -14.23 -0.81
N PRO A 153 -3.76 -14.66 0.47
CA PRO A 153 -2.79 -14.28 1.50
C PRO A 153 -1.39 -14.86 1.23
N ALA A 154 -1.29 -16.14 0.87
CA ALA A 154 -0.01 -16.78 0.56
C ALA A 154 0.69 -16.16 -0.66
N SER A 155 -0.06 -15.84 -1.72
CA SER A 155 0.50 -15.19 -2.92
C SER A 155 1.05 -13.80 -2.60
N LEU A 156 0.35 -13.01 -1.78
CA LEU A 156 0.81 -11.69 -1.36
C LEU A 156 2.05 -11.80 -0.47
N ALA A 157 2.08 -12.74 0.46
CA ALA A 157 3.24 -12.99 1.32
C ALA A 157 4.50 -13.33 0.50
N HIS A 158 4.37 -14.24 -0.45
CA HIS A 158 5.48 -14.59 -1.36
C HIS A 158 5.94 -13.40 -2.20
N PHE A 159 5.01 -12.61 -2.74
CA PHE A 159 5.35 -11.39 -3.46
C PHE A 159 6.15 -10.42 -2.58
N LEU A 160 5.66 -10.13 -1.37
CA LEU A 160 6.27 -9.17 -0.46
C LEU A 160 7.66 -9.61 0.04
N ALA A 161 7.82 -10.89 0.38
CA ALA A 161 9.07 -11.40 0.95
C ALA A 161 10.13 -11.75 -0.10
N SER A 162 9.73 -12.24 -1.27
CA SER A 162 10.67 -12.82 -2.25
C SER A 162 10.79 -12.03 -3.55
N VAL A 163 9.68 -11.52 -4.09
CA VAL A 163 9.66 -10.91 -5.43
C VAL A 163 9.94 -9.41 -5.37
N LEU A 164 9.25 -8.71 -4.48
CA LEU A 164 9.31 -7.25 -4.39
C LEU A 164 10.73 -6.72 -4.10
N PRO A 165 11.52 -7.30 -3.19
CA PRO A 165 12.90 -6.83 -2.94
C PRO A 165 13.80 -6.91 -4.18
N ALA A 166 13.66 -7.97 -4.99
CA ALA A 166 14.40 -8.14 -6.22
C ALA A 166 13.98 -7.09 -7.26
N VAL A 167 12.67 -6.93 -7.49
CA VAL A 167 12.13 -5.93 -8.44
C VAL A 167 12.58 -4.51 -8.09
N VAL A 168 12.55 -4.14 -6.81
CA VAL A 168 13.00 -2.81 -6.36
C VAL A 168 14.49 -2.63 -6.58
N THR A 169 15.30 -3.66 -6.31
CA THR A 169 16.75 -3.64 -6.56
C THR A 169 17.04 -3.45 -8.05
N ASP A 170 16.41 -4.25 -8.91
CA ASP A 170 16.59 -4.18 -10.37
C ASP A 170 16.18 -2.82 -10.94
N ALA A 171 15.01 -2.31 -10.51
CA ALA A 171 14.53 -1.00 -10.93
C ALA A 171 15.47 0.12 -10.49
N ALA A 172 15.99 0.06 -9.26
CA ALA A 172 16.96 1.02 -8.76
C ALA A 172 18.26 0.96 -9.58
N SER A 173 18.78 -0.23 -9.89
CA SER A 173 19.97 -0.40 -10.73
C SER A 173 19.80 0.24 -12.11
N ILE A 174 18.65 0.06 -12.76
CA ILE A 174 18.34 0.68 -14.07
C ILE A 174 18.32 2.21 -13.95
N LEU A 175 17.67 2.75 -12.93
CA LEU A 175 17.56 4.20 -12.71
C LEU A 175 18.92 4.83 -12.39
N THR A 176 19.79 4.12 -11.66
CA THR A 176 21.15 4.60 -11.34
C THR A 176 22.15 4.40 -12.47
N GLY A 177 21.93 3.43 -13.35
CA GLY A 177 22.78 3.16 -14.52
C GLY A 177 22.61 4.19 -15.65
N ASN A 178 21.54 4.98 -15.61
CA ASN A 178 21.30 6.10 -16.52
C ASN A 178 21.54 7.42 -15.80
N SER A 179 22.77 7.94 -15.84
CA SER A 179 23.25 9.16 -15.17
C SER A 179 22.54 10.48 -15.54
N SER A 180 21.36 10.44 -16.16
CA SER A 180 20.59 11.62 -16.59
C SER A 180 19.23 11.78 -15.87
N LEU A 181 18.82 10.87 -14.99
CA LEU A 181 17.51 10.96 -14.28
C LEU A 181 17.64 10.93 -12.75
N SER A 182 18.69 11.55 -12.22
CA SER A 182 18.92 11.67 -10.78
C SER A 182 18.06 12.76 -10.16
N GLN A 183 16.76 12.51 -9.92
CA GLN A 183 15.97 13.20 -8.88
C GLN A 183 14.57 12.62 -8.59
N LEU A 184 14.44 11.30 -8.41
CA LEU A 184 13.25 10.73 -7.76
C LEU A 184 13.65 9.92 -6.53
N THR A 185 14.13 10.62 -5.50
CA THR A 185 14.09 10.13 -4.13
C THR A 185 12.62 10.09 -3.68
N LEU A 186 11.93 8.97 -3.92
CA LEU A 186 10.78 8.61 -3.09
C LEU A 186 11.32 8.36 -1.68
N CYS A 187 10.92 9.22 -0.74
CA CYS A 187 11.37 9.30 0.66
C CYS A 187 12.56 10.23 0.94
N ALA A 188 12.35 11.54 0.78
CA ALA A 188 12.91 12.53 1.71
C ALA A 188 12.14 13.86 1.64
N SER A 189 11.01 13.95 2.38
CA SER A 189 10.49 15.18 3.04
C SER A 189 9.03 14.97 3.49
N PRO A 190 8.62 15.47 4.67
CA PRO A 190 7.23 15.39 5.11
C PRO A 190 6.39 16.51 4.46
N PRO A 191 5.28 16.21 3.76
CA PRO A 191 4.30 17.24 3.46
C PRO A 191 3.53 17.62 4.74
N CYS A 192 3.66 18.87 5.15
CA CYS A 192 3.12 19.46 6.40
C CYS A 192 1.58 19.51 6.50
N TRP A 193 0.82 18.94 5.57
CA TRP A 193 -0.62 19.21 5.45
C TRP A 193 -1.57 18.13 5.97
N ARG A 194 -1.08 17.04 6.61
CA ARG A 194 -1.97 15.93 7.06
C ARG A 194 -2.20 15.75 8.57
N LEU A 195 -1.89 16.76 9.40
CA LEU A 195 -2.20 16.70 10.84
C LEU A 195 -3.60 17.18 11.23
N ARG A 196 -4.40 17.75 10.32
CA ARG A 196 -5.75 18.26 10.66
C ARG A 196 -6.91 17.27 10.47
N ARG A 197 -6.75 16.17 9.72
CA ARG A 197 -7.88 15.26 9.43
C ARG A 197 -7.96 14.02 10.33
N TYR A 198 -6.85 13.59 10.93
CA TYR A 198 -6.86 12.42 11.84
C TYR A 198 -7.40 12.76 13.24
N ARG A 199 -7.36 14.03 13.66
CA ARG A 199 -7.88 14.48 14.97
C ARG A 199 -9.41 14.63 15.02
N MET A 200 -10.07 14.57 13.86
CA MET A 200 -11.53 14.75 13.76
C MET A 200 -12.30 13.42 13.82
N ILE A 201 -11.66 12.29 13.49
CA ILE A 201 -12.31 10.96 13.49
C ILE A 201 -12.28 10.32 14.88
N CYS A 202 -11.33 10.68 15.75
CA CYS A 202 -11.24 10.12 17.10
C CYS A 202 -12.12 10.83 18.15
N ARG A 203 -12.87 11.89 17.80
CA ARG A 203 -13.78 12.59 18.74
C ARG A 203 -15.23 12.13 18.68
N SER A 204 -15.61 11.32 17.68
CA SER A 204 -16.99 10.86 17.49
C SER A 204 -17.26 9.45 18.08
N LEU A 205 -16.35 8.89 18.88
CA LEU A 205 -16.47 7.53 19.44
C LEU A 205 -16.28 7.45 20.96
N LEU A 206 -16.43 8.56 21.70
CA LEU A 206 -16.54 8.52 23.16
C LEU A 206 -17.97 8.88 23.57
N PRO A 207 -18.65 8.06 24.40
CA PRO A 207 -19.90 8.46 25.01
C PRO A 207 -19.64 9.56 26.03
N GLU A 208 -20.42 10.63 25.99
CA GLU A 208 -20.39 11.69 26.98
C GLU A 208 -20.80 11.12 28.35
N SER A 209 -19.96 11.34 29.35
CA SER A 209 -20.23 11.09 30.77
C SER A 209 -20.08 12.38 31.55
#